data_AF-A0A376DZ51-F1
#
_entry.id   AF-A0A376DZ51-F1
#
_cell.length_a   1.000
_cell.length_b   1.000
_cell.length_c   1.000
_cell.angle_alpha   90.00
_cell.angle_beta   90.00
_cell.angle_gamma   90.00
#
_symmetry.space_group_name_H-M   'P 1'
#
loop_
_entity.id
_entity.type
_entity.pdbx_description
1 polymer ?
#
loop_
_entity_poly.entity_id
_entity_poly.type
_entity_poly.pdbx_seq_one_letter_code
_entity_poly.pdbx_strand_id
1 'polypeptide(L)'
;MALQPVKQKGGKTVYAWALEGDIETSGLYSNTVQIEWPPRSSRMIEIPEVDQWEWFSSAEAKMKINTAQAAFIEELERKLSEVE
;
A
#
# COMPACT_ATOMS: atom_id res chain seq x y z
N MET A 1 2.70 -1.34 15.69
CA MET A 1 3.91 -2.19 15.76
C MET A 1 4.77 -2.01 14.52
N ALA A 2 6.07 -1.74 14.66
CA ALA A 2 6.98 -1.65 13.51
C ALA A 2 7.27 -3.04 12.90
N LEU A 3 7.39 -3.11 11.57
CA LEU A 3 7.77 -4.29 10.80
C LEU A 3 9.18 -4.14 10.22
N GLN A 4 9.81 -5.26 9.84
CA GLN A 4 11.14 -5.26 9.26
C GLN A 4 11.14 -4.63 7.86
N PRO A 5 11.97 -3.60 7.60
CA PRO A 5 11.98 -2.92 6.31
C PRO A 5 12.30 -3.87 5.15
N VAL A 6 11.67 -3.62 4.01
CA VAL A 6 11.85 -4.41 2.78
C VAL A 6 12.55 -3.57 1.72
N LYS A 7 13.52 -4.16 1.03
CA LYS A 7 14.15 -3.56 -0.15
C LYS A 7 13.54 -4.13 -1.44
N GLN A 8 12.97 -3.26 -2.27
CA GLN A 8 12.40 -3.61 -3.57
C GLN A 8 13.50 -3.78 -4.63
N LYS A 9 13.17 -4.43 -5.76
CA LYS A 9 14.11 -4.65 -6.88
C LYS A 9 14.74 -3.36 -7.42
N GLY A 10 14.01 -2.25 -7.40
CA GLY A 10 14.52 -0.93 -7.81
C GLY A 10 15.42 -0.23 -6.80
N GLY A 11 15.77 -0.88 -5.68
CA GLY A 11 16.63 -0.33 -4.63
C GLY A 11 15.90 0.49 -3.55
N LYS A 12 14.62 0.81 -3.75
CA LYS A 12 13.76 1.48 -2.75
C LYS A 12 13.63 0.63 -1.48
N THR A 13 13.93 1.23 -0.32
CA THR A 13 13.64 0.65 1.00
C THR A 13 12.29 1.16 1.48
N VAL A 14 11.41 0.24 1.87
CA VAL A 14 10.07 0.53 2.39
C VAL A 14 10.03 0.17 3.86
N TYR A 15 9.54 1.10 4.67
CA TYR A 15 9.30 0.92 6.10
C TYR A 15 7.80 0.79 6.32
N ALA A 16 7.37 -0.14 7.18
CA ALA A 16 5.97 -0.41 7.41
C ALA A 16 5.69 -0.58 8.91
N TRP A 17 4.45 -0.27 9.29
CA TRP A 17 3.93 -0.44 10.64
C TRP A 17 2.57 -1.12 10.55
N ALA A 18 2.36 -2.11 11.41
CA ALA A 18 1.06 -2.73 11.63
C ALA A 18 0.29 -1.95 12.71
N LEU A 19 -1.00 -1.79 12.49
CA LEU A 19 -1.96 -1.12 13.36
C LEU A 19 -3.18 -2.04 13.46
N GLU A 20 -3.70 -2.22 14.67
CA GLU A 20 -5.03 -2.79 14.86
C GLU A 20 -6.06 -1.68 14.74
N GLY A 21 -7.09 -1.88 13.92
CA GLY A 21 -8.17 -0.94 13.75
C GLY A 21 -9.14 -1.37 12.66
N ASP A 22 -10.41 -1.01 12.84
CA ASP A 22 -11.46 -1.16 11.84
C ASP A 22 -11.65 0.19 11.14
N ILE A 23 -11.20 0.30 9.88
CA ILE A 23 -11.19 1.56 9.13
C ILE A 23 -12.18 1.45 7.97
N GLU A 24 -13.19 2.32 7.98
CA GLU A 24 -14.14 2.45 6.88
C GLU A 24 -13.47 3.09 5.64
N THR A 25 -13.56 2.44 4.48
CA THR A 25 -12.85 2.87 3.27
C THR A 25 -13.62 3.89 2.42
N SER A 26 -14.95 3.97 2.58
CA SER A 26 -15.82 4.82 1.74
C SER A 26 -15.54 6.33 1.85
N GLY A 27 -14.89 6.78 2.91
CA GLY A 27 -14.54 8.19 3.13
C GLY A 27 -13.08 8.55 2.83
N LEU A 28 -12.27 7.60 2.36
CA LEU A 28 -10.85 7.84 2.13
C LEU A 28 -10.63 8.61 0.82
N TYR A 29 -9.72 9.58 0.85
CA TYR A 29 -9.29 10.34 -0.32
C TYR A 29 -7.78 10.52 -0.29
N SER A 30 -7.17 10.52 -1.47
CA SER A 30 -5.73 10.74 -1.61
C SER A 30 -5.41 12.20 -1.86
N ASN A 31 -4.14 12.55 -1.68
CA ASN A 31 -3.61 13.78 -2.25
C ASN A 31 -3.71 13.72 -3.79
N THR A 32 -3.82 14.88 -4.41
CA THR A 32 -3.87 15.01 -5.86
C THR A 32 -2.51 15.39 -6.44
N VAL A 33 -2.28 14.97 -7.68
CA VAL A 33 -1.11 15.33 -8.47
C VAL A 33 -1.55 15.89 -9.82
N GLN A 34 -0.82 16.87 -10.32
CA GLN A 34 -1.03 17.41 -11.66
C GLN A 34 -0.14 16.69 -12.67
N ILE A 35 -0.74 16.18 -13.73
CA ILE A 35 -0.02 15.54 -14.83
C ILE A 35 -0.45 16.13 -16.18
N GLU A 36 0.47 16.11 -17.14
CA GLU A 36 0.13 16.46 -18.51
C GLU A 36 -0.57 15.28 -19.19
N TRP A 37 -1.78 15.50 -19.71
CA TRP A 37 -2.55 14.46 -20.38
C TRP A 37 -3.53 14.99 -21.45
N PRO A 38 -3.54 14.41 -22.67
CA PRO A 38 -2.65 13.36 -23.18
C PRO A 38 -1.17 13.79 -23.26
N PRO A 39 -0.21 12.86 -23.34
CA PRO A 39 1.21 13.21 -23.34
C PRO A 39 1.56 14.23 -24.43
N ARG A 40 2.35 15.27 -24.10
CA ARG A 40 2.77 16.37 -25.01
C ARG A 40 1.65 17.29 -25.50
N SER A 41 0.49 17.31 -24.85
CA SER A 41 -0.64 18.19 -25.21
C SER A 41 -0.58 19.59 -24.59
N SER A 42 0.36 19.86 -23.67
CA SER A 42 0.38 21.01 -22.76
C SER A 42 -0.87 21.18 -21.90
N ARG A 43 -1.79 20.21 -21.90
CA ARG A 43 -2.98 20.19 -21.07
C ARG A 43 -2.67 19.51 -19.75
N MET A 44 -2.87 20.22 -18.65
CA MET A 44 -2.74 19.67 -17.30
C MET A 44 -4.09 19.14 -16.82
N ILE A 45 -4.08 17.97 -16.19
CA ILE A 45 -5.20 17.42 -15.44
C ILE A 45 -4.76 17.13 -14.01
N GLU A 46 -5.72 17.10 -13.10
CA GLU A 46 -5.51 16.72 -11.70
C GLU A 46 -6.11 15.33 -11.46
N ILE A 47 -5.32 14.44 -10.87
CA ILE A 47 -5.73 13.06 -10.55
C ILE A 47 -5.32 12.72 -9.11
N PRO A 48 -6.02 11.81 -8.41
CA PRO A 48 -5.59 11.34 -7.11
C PRO A 48 -4.35 10.44 -7.24
N GLU A 49 -3.43 10.48 -6.26
CA GLU A 49 -2.26 9.58 -6.21
C GLU A 49 -2.68 8.11 -5.96
N VAL A 50 -3.77 7.92 -5.21
CA VAL A 50 -4.41 6.62 -4.96
C VAL A 50 -5.88 6.78 -5.28
N ASP A 51 -6.41 5.91 -6.13
CA ASP A 51 -7.76 5.97 -6.68
C ASP A 51 -8.75 5.02 -6.01
N GLN A 52 -8.25 4.00 -5.29
CA GLN A 52 -9.09 2.99 -4.65
C GLN A 52 -8.50 2.50 -3.31
N TRP A 53 -9.40 2.22 -2.36
CA TRP A 53 -9.11 1.61 -1.07
C TRP A 53 -10.05 0.44 -0.83
N GLU A 54 -9.50 -0.69 -0.42
CA GLU A 54 -10.26 -1.90 -0.19
C GLU A 54 -9.51 -2.80 0.81
N TRP A 55 -10.27 -3.48 1.65
CA TRP A 55 -9.74 -4.49 2.56
C TRP A 55 -9.70 -5.85 1.87
N PHE A 56 -8.63 -6.61 2.14
CA PHE A 56 -8.43 -7.93 1.57
C PHE A 56 -8.10 -8.93 2.68
N SER A 57 -8.43 -10.21 2.46
CA SER A 57 -7.85 -11.27 3.28
C SER A 57 -6.33 -11.29 3.12
N SER A 58 -5.60 -11.84 4.09
CA SER A 58 -4.14 -11.89 4.03
C SER A 58 -3.62 -12.64 2.79
N ALA A 59 -4.33 -13.70 2.39
CA ALA A 59 -4.03 -14.48 1.18
C ALA A 59 -4.19 -13.63 -0.10
N GLU A 60 -5.28 -12.88 -0.23
CA GLU A 60 -5.52 -12.01 -1.38
C GLU A 60 -4.57 -10.81 -1.41
N ALA A 61 -4.31 -10.21 -0.26
CA ALA A 61 -3.39 -9.08 -0.13
C ALA A 61 -1.98 -9.44 -0.63
N LYS A 62 -1.48 -10.65 -0.30
CA LYS A 62 -0.18 -11.16 -0.80
C LYS A 62 -0.12 -11.29 -2.32
N MET A 63 -1.25 -11.54 -2.99
CA MET A 63 -1.32 -11.62 -4.46
C MET A 63 -1.40 -10.25 -5.14
N LYS A 64 -1.99 -9.26 -4.47
CA LYS A 64 -2.22 -7.91 -5.03
C LYS A 64 -1.09 -6.92 -4.75
N ILE A 65 -0.43 -7.05 -3.60
CA ILE A 65 0.64 -6.13 -3.18
C ILE A 65 1.90 -6.31 -4.03
N ASN A 66 2.77 -5.30 -4.05
CA ASN A 66 4.10 -5.45 -4.63
C ASN A 66 4.83 -6.67 -4.04
N THR A 67 5.37 -7.53 -4.90
CA THR A 67 5.92 -8.84 -4.50
C THR A 67 6.92 -8.78 -3.33
N ALA A 68 7.76 -7.75 -3.25
CA ALA A 68 8.71 -7.63 -2.14
C ALA A 68 7.99 -7.34 -0.81
N GLN A 69 6.90 -6.57 -0.84
CA GLN A 69 6.15 -6.15 0.33
C GLN A 69 5.26 -7.26 0.93
N ALA A 70 5.07 -8.38 0.22
CA ALA A 70 4.36 -9.55 0.78
C ALA A 70 4.99 -10.04 2.10
N ALA A 71 6.30 -9.83 2.28
CA ALA A 71 7.02 -10.14 3.51
C ALA A 71 6.46 -9.41 4.75
N PHE A 72 5.87 -8.21 4.60
CA PHE A 72 5.23 -7.50 5.70
C PHE A 72 3.98 -8.24 6.22
N ILE A 73 3.18 -8.78 5.30
CA ILE A 73 1.97 -9.54 5.65
C ILE A 73 2.37 -10.84 6.33
N GLU A 74 3.36 -11.56 5.80
CA GLU A 74 3.87 -12.78 6.42
C GLU A 74 4.50 -12.53 7.80
N GLU A 75 5.21 -11.41 7.98
CA GLU A 75 5.74 -11.02 9.28
C GLU A 75 4.61 -10.74 10.28
N LEU A 76 3.56 -10.04 9.85
CA LEU A 76 2.42 -9.75 10.70
C LEU A 76 1.68 -11.06 11.08
N GLU A 77 1.42 -11.94 10.12
CA GLU A 77 0.81 -13.26 10.36
C GLU A 77 1.59 -14.05 11.43
N ARG A 78 2.92 -14.15 11.30
CA ARG A 78 3.77 -14.82 12.29
C ARG A 78 3.65 -14.19 13.68
N LYS A 79 3.77 -12.86 13.76
CA LYS A 79 3.69 -12.15 15.05
C LYS A 79 2.32 -12.29 15.70
N LEU A 80 1.23 -12.37 14.94
CA LEU A 80 -0.10 -12.61 15.49
C LEU A 80 -0.28 -14.06 15.97
N SER A 81 0.34 -15.03 15.30
CA SER A 81 0.32 -16.44 15.74
C SER A 81 1.16 -16.72 16.99
N GLU A 82 2.12 -15.86 17.31
CA GLU A 82 2.97 -15.97 18.51
C GLU A 82 2.33 -15.33 19.76
N VAL A 83 1.18 -14.67 19.62
CA VAL A 83 0.50 -13.91 20.69
C VAL A 83 -0.70 -14.69 21.29
N GLU A 84 -0.93 -15.93 20.86
CA GLU A 84 -1.81 -16.90 21.57
C GLU A 84 -1.10 -17.55 22.77
#